data_AF-A0A920GML4-F1
#
_entry.id   AF-A0A920GML4-F1
#
_cell.length_a   1.000
_cell.length_b   1.000
_cell.length_c   1.000
_cell.angle_alpha   90.00
_cell.angle_beta   90.00
_cell.angle_gamma   90.00
#
_symmetry.space_group_name_H-M   'P 1'
#
loop_
_entity.id
_entity.type
_entity.pdbx_description
1 polymer ?
#
loop_
_entity_poly.entity_id
_entity_poly.type
_entity_poly.pdbx_seq_one_letter_code
_entity_poly.pdbx_strand_id
1 'polypeptide(L)'
;MRTILGVAVGAAVTPAFFYSIPSLTTTLLIIPLFTILIGLLGVLFFRKFFKFDFPTAYFSSMPGGVQDMIVFAEEAGANVRSVSLIHATRILVIVVILPIVLSSFWEINLTNPPGMPIKELQPLQLLLLLVSAVFGWRIAKKVGLFGASILGPLILAAVFSLSGLLTNRPPAEIIWAAQYFIAIGIGVKYVGISSIEIRRDILAGLFSAYCCCF
;
A
#
# COMPACT_ATOMS: atom_id res chain seq x y z
N MET A 1 7.84 -7.13 7.57
CA MET A 1 6.45 -6.74 7.20
C MET A 1 6.35 -6.33 5.73
N ARG A 2 7.00 -5.24 5.31
CA ARG A 2 6.94 -4.75 3.92
C ARG A 2 7.39 -5.77 2.86
N THR A 3 8.40 -6.56 3.21
CA THR A 3 8.91 -7.65 2.38
C THR A 3 7.86 -8.73 2.10
N ILE A 4 7.00 -9.05 3.07
CA ILE A 4 5.93 -10.05 2.93
C ILE A 4 4.90 -9.58 1.91
N LEU A 5 4.52 -8.30 1.96
CA LEU A 5 3.61 -7.71 0.98
C LEU A 5 4.23 -7.73 -0.43
N GLY A 6 5.53 -7.40 -0.53
CA GLY A 6 6.29 -7.51 -1.78
C GLY A 6 6.25 -8.93 -2.35
N VAL A 7 6.54 -9.95 -1.53
CA VAL A 7 6.47 -11.36 -1.95
C VAL A 7 5.05 -11.76 -2.31
N ALA A 8 4.03 -11.35 -1.56
CA ALA A 8 2.64 -11.68 -1.85
C ALA A 8 2.18 -11.12 -3.21
N VAL A 9 2.55 -9.88 -3.52
CA VAL A 9 2.27 -9.25 -4.81
C VAL A 9 3.09 -9.90 -5.92
N GLY A 10 4.39 -10.15 -5.70
CA GLY A 10 5.25 -10.81 -6.69
C GLY A 10 4.80 -12.24 -7.02
N ALA A 11 4.37 -13.01 -6.03
CA ALA A 11 3.82 -14.35 -6.22
C ALA A 11 2.48 -14.37 -6.98
N ALA A 12 1.80 -13.23 -7.10
CA ALA A 12 0.60 -13.10 -7.92
C ALA A 12 0.91 -12.83 -9.41
N VAL A 13 2.17 -12.50 -9.75
CA VAL A 13 2.64 -12.26 -11.12
C VAL A 13 2.92 -13.60 -11.80
N THR A 14 1.85 -14.27 -12.22
CA THR A 14 1.93 -15.56 -12.93
C THR A 14 1.93 -15.37 -14.44
N PRO A 15 2.31 -16.38 -15.24
CA PRO A 15 2.12 -16.33 -16.68
C PRO A 15 0.65 -16.08 -17.09
N ALA A 16 -0.30 -16.61 -16.30
CA ALA A 16 -1.74 -16.36 -16.49
C ALA A 16 -2.11 -14.87 -16.41
N PHE A 17 -1.47 -14.11 -15.52
CA PHE A 17 -1.67 -12.67 -15.41
C PHE A 17 -1.35 -11.94 -16.72
N PHE A 18 -0.28 -12.35 -17.43
CA PHE A 18 0.12 -11.73 -18.70
C PHE A 18 -0.91 -11.96 -19.82
N TYR A 19 -1.59 -13.12 -19.84
CA TYR A 19 -2.68 -13.36 -20.78
C TYR A 19 -3.90 -12.47 -20.52
N SER A 20 -4.06 -11.96 -19.29
CA SER A 20 -5.12 -11.01 -18.93
C SER A 20 -4.73 -9.54 -19.15
N ILE A 21 -3.47 -9.22 -19.49
CA ILE A 21 -3.07 -7.82 -19.73
C ILE A 21 -3.88 -7.14 -20.84
N PRO A 22 -4.18 -7.79 -21.99
CA PRO A 22 -4.96 -7.15 -23.04
C PRO A 22 -6.34 -6.65 -22.58
N SER A 23 -7.04 -7.43 -21.74
CA SER A 23 -8.33 -7.01 -21.18
C SER A 23 -8.21 -5.91 -20.12
N LEU A 24 -7.03 -5.76 -19.50
CA LEU A 24 -6.73 -4.72 -18.51
C LEU A 24 -6.13 -3.43 -19.12
N THR A 25 -5.85 -3.41 -20.42
CA THR A 25 -5.16 -2.27 -21.08
C THR A 25 -5.84 -0.93 -20.80
N THR A 26 -7.17 -0.89 -20.91
CA THR A 26 -7.96 0.33 -20.65
C THR A 26 -7.77 0.80 -19.21
N THR A 27 -7.85 -0.10 -18.23
CA THR A 27 -7.65 0.21 -16.81
C THR A 27 -6.21 0.66 -16.54
N LEU A 28 -5.22 0.00 -17.13
CA LEU A 28 -3.80 0.34 -16.99
C LEU A 28 -3.46 1.74 -17.52
N LEU A 29 -4.17 2.20 -18.56
CA LEU A 29 -4.03 3.56 -19.08
C LEU A 29 -4.77 4.60 -18.23
N ILE A 30 -5.96 4.26 -17.72
CA ILE A 30 -6.77 5.20 -16.93
C ILE A 30 -6.13 5.47 -15.57
N ILE A 31 -5.54 4.47 -14.91
CA ILE A 31 -5.02 4.62 -13.54
C ILE A 31 -4.00 5.78 -13.40
N PRO A 32 -2.95 5.91 -14.23
CA PRO A 32 -2.00 7.02 -14.10
C PRO A 32 -2.64 8.39 -14.35
N LEU A 33 -3.48 8.51 -15.37
CA LEU A 33 -4.21 9.76 -15.66
C LEU A 33 -5.09 10.18 -14.49
N PHE A 34 -5.82 9.21 -13.95
CA PHE A 34 -6.73 9.43 -12.84
C PHE A 34 -5.98 9.77 -11.54
N THR A 35 -4.86 9.10 -11.29
CA THR A 35 -3.94 9.40 -10.18
C THR A 35 -3.40 10.84 -10.25
N ILE A 36 -2.97 11.29 -11.44
CA ILE A 36 -2.49 12.66 -11.65
C ILE A 36 -3.64 13.66 -11.42
N LEU A 37 -4.82 13.38 -11.98
CA LEU A 37 -5.99 14.24 -11.86
C LEU A 37 -6.39 14.42 -10.39
N ILE A 38 -6.51 13.33 -9.66
CA ILE A 38 -6.80 13.34 -8.21
C ILE A 38 -5.71 14.05 -7.43
N GLY A 39 -4.44 13.82 -7.76
CA GLY A 39 -3.34 14.49 -7.10
C GLY A 39 -3.45 16.01 -7.26
N LEU A 40 -3.72 16.50 -8.48
CA LEU A 40 -3.92 17.92 -8.77
C LEU A 40 -5.14 18.50 -8.04
N LEU A 41 -6.29 17.81 -8.10
CA LEU A 41 -7.51 18.24 -7.42
C LEU A 41 -7.33 18.27 -5.90
N GLY A 42 -6.61 17.28 -5.34
CA GLY A 42 -6.25 17.23 -3.93
C GLY A 42 -5.41 18.44 -3.51
N VAL A 43 -4.39 18.82 -4.30
CA VAL A 43 -3.56 19.99 -3.99
C VAL A 43 -4.41 21.25 -3.97
N LEU A 44 -5.28 21.44 -4.98
CA LEU A 44 -6.19 22.58 -5.04
C LEU A 44 -7.15 22.59 -3.83
N PHE A 45 -7.66 21.42 -3.45
CA PHE A 45 -8.55 21.25 -2.31
C PHE A 45 -7.89 21.65 -0.99
N PHE A 46 -6.71 21.12 -0.68
CA PHE A 46 -6.00 21.45 0.57
C PHE A 46 -5.55 22.91 0.62
N ARG A 47 -5.14 23.49 -0.53
CA ARG A 47 -4.82 24.91 -0.59
C ARG A 47 -6.03 25.80 -0.40
N LYS A 48 -7.18 25.48 -1.01
CA LYS A 48 -8.37 26.33 -0.98
C LYS A 48 -9.16 26.23 0.32
N PHE A 49 -9.36 25.01 0.84
CA PHE A 49 -10.23 24.77 2.00
C PHE A 49 -9.47 24.77 3.33
N PHE A 50 -8.25 24.23 3.35
CA PHE A 50 -7.46 24.08 4.57
C PHE A 50 -6.30 25.08 4.68
N LYS A 51 -6.08 25.91 3.65
CA LYS A 51 -5.05 26.96 3.58
C LYS A 51 -3.64 26.45 3.89
N PHE A 52 -3.34 25.21 3.51
CA PHE A 52 -1.99 24.67 3.63
C PHE A 52 -1.03 25.34 2.65
N ASP A 53 0.24 25.42 3.04
CA ASP A 53 1.34 25.77 2.15
C ASP A 53 1.46 24.74 1.02
N PHE A 54 2.09 25.13 -0.09
CA PHE A 54 2.18 24.28 -1.28
C PHE A 54 2.88 22.94 -1.01
N PRO A 55 4.06 22.89 -0.33
CA PRO A 55 4.69 21.63 0.06
C PRO A 55 3.76 20.72 0.86
N THR A 56 3.12 21.22 1.93
CA THR A 56 2.16 20.42 2.72
C THR A 56 1.00 19.91 1.87
N ALA A 57 0.38 20.77 1.07
CA ALA A 57 -0.75 20.37 0.22
C ALA A 57 -0.33 19.32 -0.84
N TYR A 58 0.85 19.47 -1.43
CA TYR A 58 1.40 18.54 -2.42
C TYR A 58 1.63 17.15 -1.81
N PHE A 59 2.42 17.05 -0.75
CA PHE A 59 2.75 15.77 -0.14
C PHE A 59 1.57 15.12 0.58
N SER A 60 0.58 15.88 1.04
CA SER A 60 -0.70 15.33 1.55
C SER A 60 -1.59 14.75 0.45
N SER A 61 -1.53 15.31 -0.77
CA SER A 61 -2.41 14.90 -1.88
C SER A 61 -1.86 13.74 -2.67
N MET A 62 -0.54 13.71 -2.89
CA MET A 62 0.07 12.70 -3.74
C MET A 62 -0.08 11.29 -3.16
N PRO A 63 -0.45 10.30 -3.98
CA PRO A 63 -0.39 8.90 -3.58
C PRO A 63 1.07 8.44 -3.54
N GLY A 64 1.41 7.67 -2.50
CA GLY A 64 2.78 7.19 -2.33
C GLY A 64 2.97 6.43 -1.02
N GLY A 65 4.18 5.91 -0.82
CA GLY A 65 4.57 5.31 0.45
C GLY A 65 4.57 6.34 1.56
N VAL A 66 3.76 6.15 2.60
CA VAL A 66 3.60 7.13 3.70
C VAL A 66 4.93 7.54 4.33
N GLN A 67 5.88 6.62 4.46
CA GLN A 67 7.21 6.95 4.99
C GLN A 67 8.00 7.85 4.05
N ASP A 68 7.97 7.57 2.75
CA ASP A 68 8.73 8.34 1.77
C ASP A 68 8.14 9.74 1.60
N MET A 69 6.80 9.84 1.58
CA MET A 69 6.10 11.12 1.51
C MET A 69 6.38 12.00 2.72
N ILE A 70 6.54 11.40 3.91
CA ILE A 70 6.92 12.13 5.13
C ILE A 70 8.36 12.67 5.03
N VAL A 71 9.31 11.86 4.54
CA VAL A 71 10.70 12.28 4.37
C VAL A 71 10.82 13.41 3.35
N PHE A 72 10.18 13.28 2.18
CA PHE A 72 10.21 14.34 1.16
C PHE A 72 9.46 15.60 1.61
N ALA A 73 8.39 15.44 2.39
CA ALA A 73 7.70 16.56 3.00
C ALA A 73 8.63 17.33 3.95
N GLU A 74 9.41 16.63 4.77
CA GLU A 74 10.39 17.23 5.67
C GLU A 74 11.48 18.00 4.90
N GLU A 75 12.06 17.38 3.87
CA GLU A 75 13.07 18.00 3.00
C GLU A 75 12.55 19.24 2.26
N ALA A 76 11.27 19.25 1.90
CA ALA A 76 10.62 20.37 1.23
C ALA A 76 10.10 21.46 2.20
N GLY A 77 10.34 21.32 3.51
CA GLY A 77 9.89 22.28 4.53
C GLY A 77 8.39 22.26 4.80
N ALA A 78 7.70 21.17 4.45
CA ALA A 78 6.28 20.99 4.72
C ALA A 78 6.01 20.69 6.20
N ASN A 79 4.75 20.88 6.62
CA ASN A 79 4.30 20.46 7.93
C ASN A 79 4.15 18.92 7.98
N VAL A 80 5.23 18.25 8.37
CA VAL A 80 5.32 16.78 8.50
C VAL A 80 4.19 16.19 9.35
N ARG A 81 3.77 16.90 10.39
CA ARG A 81 2.68 16.44 11.26
C ARG A 81 1.37 16.34 10.48
N SER A 82 1.00 17.40 9.76
CA SER A 82 -0.21 17.41 8.92
C SER A 82 -0.16 16.34 7.83
N VAL A 83 0.99 16.21 7.13
CA VAL A 83 1.18 15.19 6.08
C VAL A 83 1.01 13.78 6.65
N SER A 84 1.65 13.49 7.78
CA SER A 84 1.54 12.18 8.46
C SER A 84 0.11 11.87 8.85
N LEU A 85 -0.63 12.84 9.42
CA LEU A 85 -2.01 12.66 9.88
C LEU A 85 -2.99 12.39 8.74
N ILE A 86 -2.82 13.07 7.60
CA ILE A 86 -3.66 12.87 6.42
C ILE A 86 -3.45 11.48 5.81
N HIS A 87 -2.18 11.07 5.64
CA HIS A 87 -1.87 9.74 5.12
C HIS A 87 -2.30 8.63 6.07
N ALA A 88 -2.12 8.81 7.38
CA ALA A 88 -2.60 7.85 8.37
C ALA A 88 -4.12 7.71 8.33
N THR A 89 -4.84 8.84 8.27
CA THR A 89 -6.30 8.85 8.15
C THR A 89 -6.76 8.18 6.87
N ARG A 90 -6.11 8.45 5.73
CA ARG A 90 -6.42 7.79 4.45
C ARG A 90 -6.35 6.28 4.57
N ILE A 91 -5.28 5.75 5.19
CA ILE A 91 -5.13 4.30 5.40
C ILE A 91 -6.24 3.78 6.32
N LEU A 92 -6.51 4.46 7.44
CA LEU A 92 -7.56 4.05 8.37
C LEU A 92 -8.92 3.98 7.67
N VAL A 93 -9.28 5.00 6.90
CA VAL A 93 -10.53 5.08 6.15
C VAL A 93 -10.62 3.95 5.13
N ILE A 94 -9.56 3.69 4.36
CA ILE A 94 -9.53 2.58 3.39
C ILE A 94 -9.68 1.24 4.11
N VAL A 95 -8.95 1.00 5.19
CA VAL A 95 -8.99 -0.27 5.93
C VAL A 95 -10.36 -0.55 6.54
N VAL A 96 -11.11 0.48 6.94
CA VAL A 96 -12.45 0.34 7.52
C VAL A 96 -13.54 0.30 6.46
N ILE A 97 -13.53 1.22 5.49
CA ILE A 97 -14.60 1.34 4.50
C ILE A 97 -14.51 0.26 3.43
N LEU A 98 -13.31 -0.04 2.92
CA LEU A 98 -13.13 -1.01 1.83
C LEU A 98 -13.80 -2.37 2.11
N PRO A 99 -13.58 -3.06 3.25
CA PRO A 99 -14.23 -4.34 3.49
C PRO A 99 -15.75 -4.23 3.54
N ILE A 100 -16.30 -3.15 4.12
CA ILE A 100 -17.76 -2.91 4.17
C ILE A 100 -18.31 -2.78 2.75
N VAL A 101 -17.65 -2.01 1.88
CA VAL A 101 -18.10 -1.84 0.51
C VAL A 101 -18.01 -3.17 -0.26
N LEU A 102 -16.91 -3.91 -0.12
CA LEU A 102 -16.73 -5.23 -0.73
C LEU A 102 -17.80 -6.25 -0.28
N SER A 103 -18.13 -6.29 1.01
CA SER A 103 -19.12 -7.24 1.53
C SER A 103 -20.57 -6.84 1.21
N SER A 104 -20.90 -5.54 1.26
CA SER A 104 -22.29 -5.08 1.17
C SER A 104 -22.73 -4.75 -0.24
N PHE A 105 -21.86 -4.21 -1.10
CA PHE A 105 -22.22 -3.85 -2.48
C PHE A 105 -21.87 -4.92 -3.49
N TRP A 106 -20.77 -5.63 -3.28
CA TRP A 106 -20.30 -6.67 -4.21
C TRP A 106 -20.51 -8.10 -3.70
N GLU A 107 -21.10 -8.26 -2.52
CA GLU A 107 -21.41 -9.56 -1.88
C GLU A 107 -20.20 -10.52 -1.84
N ILE A 108 -18.98 -9.96 -1.77
CA ILE A 108 -17.76 -10.76 -1.76
C ILE A 108 -17.60 -11.40 -0.39
N ASN A 109 -17.47 -12.73 -0.37
CA ASN A 109 -17.14 -13.50 0.83
C ASN A 109 -15.72 -13.18 1.28
N LEU A 110 -15.59 -12.31 2.30
CA LEU A 110 -14.31 -11.94 2.92
C LEU A 110 -13.81 -12.98 3.95
N THR A 111 -14.56 -14.07 4.15
CA THR A 111 -14.23 -15.16 5.08
C THR A 111 -13.18 -16.12 4.54
N ASN A 112 -12.87 -16.06 3.24
CA ASN A 112 -11.83 -16.89 2.63
C ASN A 112 -10.44 -16.43 3.11
N PRO A 113 -9.58 -17.37 3.57
CA PRO A 113 -8.25 -17.02 4.03
C PRO A 113 -7.41 -16.44 2.88
N PRO A 114 -6.52 -15.46 3.14
CA PRO A 114 -5.75 -14.78 2.10
C PRO A 114 -4.64 -15.66 1.47
N GLY A 115 -4.45 -16.87 1.98
CA GLY A 115 -3.51 -17.88 1.51
C GLY A 115 -3.88 -19.26 2.06
N MET A 116 -3.17 -20.30 1.61
CA MET A 116 -3.31 -21.64 2.17
C MET A 116 -2.65 -21.72 3.55
N PRO A 117 -3.12 -22.61 4.46
CA PRO A 117 -2.46 -22.86 5.74
C PRO A 117 -1.02 -23.33 5.55
N ILE A 118 -0.11 -22.96 6.47
CA ILE A 118 1.32 -23.36 6.41
C ILE A 118 1.50 -24.87 6.22
N LYS A 119 0.62 -25.67 6.84
CA LYS A 119 0.67 -27.14 6.83
C LYS A 119 0.45 -27.75 5.44
N GLU A 120 -0.21 -27.04 4.55
CA GLU A 120 -0.52 -27.50 3.19
C GLU A 120 0.55 -27.07 2.17
N LEU A 121 1.45 -26.16 2.54
CA LEU A 121 2.53 -25.72 1.66
C LEU A 121 3.70 -26.69 1.64
N GLN A 122 4.22 -26.92 0.44
CA GLN A 122 5.46 -27.67 0.27
C GLN A 122 6.64 -26.90 0.89
N PRO A 123 7.56 -27.56 1.61
CA PRO A 123 8.71 -26.90 2.24
C PRO A 123 9.58 -26.10 1.27
N LEU A 124 9.70 -26.58 0.02
CA LEU A 124 10.42 -25.87 -1.05
C LEU A 124 9.81 -24.51 -1.36
N GLN A 125 8.48 -24.39 -1.38
CA GLN A 125 7.80 -23.13 -1.65
C GLN A 125 7.99 -22.15 -0.50
N LEU A 126 7.88 -22.62 0.75
CA LEU A 126 8.21 -21.81 1.93
C LEU A 126 9.65 -21.28 1.87
N LEU A 127 10.59 -22.13 1.46
CA LEU A 127 11.98 -21.73 1.26
C LEU A 127 12.12 -20.67 0.16
N LEU A 128 11.47 -20.85 -1.00
CA LEU A 128 11.49 -19.87 -2.10
C LEU A 128 10.87 -18.52 -1.70
N LEU A 129 9.79 -18.54 -0.92
CA LEU A 129 9.17 -17.32 -0.37
C LEU A 129 10.11 -16.60 0.60
N LEU A 130 10.79 -17.33 1.48
CA LEU A 130 11.78 -16.78 2.41
C LEU A 130 13.00 -16.22 1.66
N VAL A 131 13.51 -16.96 0.67
CA VAL A 131 14.61 -16.52 -0.19
C VAL A 131 14.22 -15.24 -0.92
N SER A 132 13.01 -15.18 -1.48
CA SER A 132 12.48 -13.97 -2.13
C SER A 132 12.44 -12.78 -1.16
N ALA A 133 11.95 -12.98 0.06
CA ALA A 133 11.85 -11.94 1.07
C ALA A 133 13.22 -11.39 1.51
N VAL A 134 14.20 -12.27 1.74
CA VAL A 134 15.51 -11.90 2.29
C VAL A 134 16.48 -11.47 1.20
N PHE A 135 16.69 -12.29 0.17
CA PHE A 135 17.63 -12.00 -0.90
C PHE A 135 17.11 -10.89 -1.80
N GLY A 136 15.81 -10.87 -2.12
CA GLY A 136 15.20 -9.82 -2.92
C GLY A 136 15.43 -8.45 -2.27
N TRP A 137 15.21 -8.33 -0.97
CA TRP A 137 15.51 -7.10 -0.22
C TRP A 137 16.99 -6.75 -0.23
N ARG A 138 17.89 -7.70 0.09
CA ARG A 138 19.34 -7.43 0.16
C ARG A 138 19.94 -7.02 -1.18
N ILE A 139 19.55 -7.69 -2.26
CA ILE A 139 19.99 -7.39 -3.62
C ILE A 139 19.50 -6.00 -4.01
N ALA A 140 18.20 -5.71 -3.83
CA ALA A 140 17.64 -4.41 -4.16
C ALA A 140 18.27 -3.27 -3.36
N LYS A 141 18.58 -3.51 -2.07
CA LYS A 141 19.29 -2.53 -1.23
C LYS A 141 20.70 -2.26 -1.76
N LYS A 142 21.42 -3.29 -2.21
CA LYS A 142 22.78 -3.14 -2.77
C LYS A 142 22.78 -2.37 -4.09
N VAL A 143 21.74 -2.55 -4.90
CA VAL A 143 21.57 -1.85 -6.20
C VAL A 143 21.05 -0.42 -6.01
N GLY A 144 20.67 -0.02 -4.80
CA GLY A 144 20.16 1.32 -4.52
C GLY A 144 18.73 1.57 -5.01
N LEU A 145 17.93 0.50 -5.17
CA LEU A 145 16.52 0.63 -5.58
C LEU A 145 15.71 1.36 -4.51
N PHE A 146 14.96 2.38 -4.94
CA PHE A 146 13.95 3.04 -4.11
C PHE A 146 12.92 2.02 -3.63
N GLY A 147 12.56 2.04 -2.34
CA GLY A 147 11.63 1.05 -1.79
C GLY A 147 12.13 -0.40 -1.83
N ALA A 148 13.45 -0.63 -1.75
CA ALA A 148 14.09 -1.95 -1.83
C ALA A 148 13.42 -3.05 -0.98
N SER A 149 12.86 -2.71 0.18
CA SER A 149 12.15 -3.64 1.06
C SER A 149 10.82 -4.17 0.51
N ILE A 150 10.27 -3.57 -0.55
CA ILE A 150 9.04 -3.99 -1.23
C ILE A 150 9.37 -4.44 -2.64
N LEU A 151 10.04 -3.58 -3.43
CA LEU A 151 10.34 -3.86 -4.84
C LEU A 151 11.28 -5.05 -5.00
N GLY A 152 12.30 -5.19 -4.14
CA GLY A 152 13.24 -6.29 -4.21
C GLY A 152 12.58 -7.66 -4.07
N PRO A 153 11.85 -7.90 -2.96
CA PRO A 153 11.09 -9.14 -2.79
C PRO A 153 10.01 -9.38 -3.84
N LEU A 154 9.36 -8.32 -4.33
CA LEU A 154 8.37 -8.40 -5.40
C LEU A 154 8.99 -8.90 -6.70
N ILE A 155 10.10 -8.30 -7.13
CA ILE A 155 10.79 -8.67 -8.37
C ILE A 155 11.27 -10.12 -8.27
N LEU A 156 11.92 -10.49 -7.16
CA LEU A 156 12.47 -11.85 -7.01
C LEU A 156 11.36 -12.91 -6.93
N ALA A 157 10.27 -12.64 -6.21
CA ALA A 157 9.11 -13.54 -6.18
C ALA A 157 8.41 -13.64 -7.54
N ALA A 158 8.32 -12.54 -8.30
CA ALA A 158 7.77 -12.55 -9.65
C ALA A 158 8.62 -13.38 -10.61
N VAL A 159 9.96 -13.28 -10.52
CA VAL A 159 10.87 -14.13 -11.32
C VAL A 159 10.63 -15.61 -11.01
N PHE A 160 10.56 -16.00 -9.75
CA PHE A 160 10.27 -17.39 -9.38
C PHE A 160 8.86 -17.83 -9.78
N SER A 161 7.88 -16.93 -9.77
CA SER A 161 6.52 -17.26 -10.20
C SER A 161 6.43 -17.46 -11.71
N LEU A 162 7.08 -16.59 -12.48
CA LEU A 162 7.13 -16.68 -13.95
C LEU A 162 7.95 -17.88 -14.44
N SER A 163 8.99 -18.28 -13.69
CA SER A 163 9.75 -19.49 -13.99
C SER A 163 9.04 -20.78 -13.58
N GLY A 164 7.83 -20.70 -13.00
CA GLY A 164 7.07 -21.85 -12.52
C GLY A 164 7.60 -22.49 -11.23
N LEU A 165 8.62 -21.90 -10.60
CA LEU A 165 9.18 -22.40 -9.34
C LEU A 165 8.27 -22.06 -8.15
N LEU A 166 7.58 -20.92 -8.22
CA LEU A 166 6.69 -20.42 -7.17
C LEU A 166 5.23 -20.37 -7.67
N THR A 167 4.43 -21.32 -7.20
CA THR A 167 3.01 -21.41 -7.55
C THR A 167 2.08 -20.89 -6.47
N ASN A 168 2.56 -20.83 -5.22
CA ASN A 168 1.75 -20.48 -4.06
C ASN A 168 2.13 -19.11 -3.49
N ARG A 169 1.11 -18.42 -2.99
CA ARG A 169 1.26 -17.16 -2.24
C ARG A 169 1.76 -17.45 -0.82
N PRO A 170 2.26 -16.43 -0.09
CA PRO A 170 2.54 -16.57 1.33
C PRO A 170 1.36 -17.16 2.10
N PRO A 171 1.63 -18.01 3.09
CA PRO A 171 0.57 -18.66 3.86
C PRO A 171 -0.24 -17.64 4.67
N ALA A 172 -1.50 -17.97 4.95
CA ALA A 172 -2.46 -17.06 5.58
C ALA A 172 -1.94 -16.49 6.91
N GLU A 173 -1.31 -17.33 7.73
CA GLU A 173 -0.79 -16.98 9.04
C GLU A 173 0.27 -15.89 8.95
N ILE A 174 1.14 -15.93 7.93
CA ILE A 174 2.16 -14.90 7.70
C ILE A 174 1.54 -13.59 7.21
N ILE A 175 0.50 -13.68 6.36
CA ILE A 175 -0.23 -12.50 5.88
C ILE A 175 -0.97 -11.83 7.04
N TRP A 176 -1.67 -12.59 7.87
CA TRP A 176 -2.36 -12.07 9.06
C TRP A 176 -1.38 -11.45 10.05
N ALA A 177 -0.25 -12.11 10.32
CA ALA A 177 0.80 -11.53 11.16
C ALA A 177 1.29 -10.19 10.57
N ALA A 178 1.55 -10.14 9.26
CA ALA A 178 1.97 -8.91 8.59
C ALA A 178 0.92 -7.79 8.71
N GLN A 179 -0.36 -8.10 8.46
CA GLN A 179 -1.47 -7.14 8.58
C GLN A 179 -1.64 -6.64 10.03
N TYR A 180 -1.53 -7.54 11.01
CA TYR A 180 -1.60 -7.19 12.43
C TYR A 180 -0.50 -6.20 12.82
N PHE A 181 0.75 -6.48 12.45
CA PHE A 181 1.85 -5.56 12.74
C PHE A 181 1.77 -4.25 11.94
N ILE A 182 1.24 -4.26 10.72
CA ILE A 182 0.96 -3.04 9.96
C ILE A 182 -0.06 -2.18 10.71
N ALA A 183 -1.15 -2.78 11.22
CA ALA A 183 -2.16 -2.09 12.01
C ALA A 183 -1.58 -1.48 13.29
N ILE A 184 -0.74 -2.21 14.03
CA ILE A 184 -0.02 -1.67 15.19
C ILE A 184 0.87 -0.50 14.80
N GLY A 185 1.65 -0.64 13.73
CA GLY A 185 2.54 0.41 13.24
C GLY A 185 1.81 1.69 12.85
N ILE A 186 0.58 1.57 12.33
CA ILE A 186 -0.30 2.71 12.09
C ILE A 186 -0.81 3.28 13.41
N GLY A 187 -1.30 2.44 14.32
CA GLY A 187 -1.83 2.85 15.62
C GLY A 187 -0.84 3.65 16.47
N VAL A 188 0.44 3.27 16.47
CA VAL A 188 1.50 4.00 17.18
C VAL A 188 1.69 5.42 16.66
N LYS A 189 1.44 5.67 15.36
CA LYS A 189 1.51 7.03 14.80
C LYS A 189 0.42 7.97 15.33
N TYR A 190 -0.60 7.43 15.99
CA TYR A 190 -1.66 8.23 16.60
C TYR A 190 -1.38 8.63 18.05
N VAL A 191 -0.29 8.15 18.65
CA VAL A 191 0.09 8.48 20.03
C VAL A 191 0.52 9.95 20.11
N GLY A 192 -0.16 10.74 20.94
CA GLY A 192 0.16 12.15 21.19
C GLY A 192 -0.54 13.17 20.29
N ILE A 193 -1.58 12.77 19.53
CA ILE A 193 -2.39 13.70 18.75
C ILE A 193 -3.47 14.32 19.65
N SER A 194 -3.63 15.64 19.58
CA SER A 194 -4.68 16.38 20.30
C SER A 194 -6.07 16.13 19.70
N SER A 195 -7.12 16.13 20.52
CA SER A 195 -8.53 15.96 20.07
C SER A 195 -8.98 16.96 18.99
N ILE A 196 -8.34 18.14 18.93
CA ILE A 196 -8.61 19.17 17.93
C ILE A 196 -7.97 18.83 16.57
N GLU A 197 -6.75 18.28 16.59
CA GLU A 197 -6.04 17.80 15.40
C GLU A 197 -6.73 16.55 14.85
N ILE A 198 -7.16 15.64 15.72
CA ILE A 198 -7.99 14.49 15.37
C ILE A 198 -9.24 14.95 14.61
N ARG A 199 -10.00 15.92 15.13
CA ARG A 199 -11.23 16.39 14.45
C ARG A 199 -10.93 17.03 13.09
N ARG A 200 -9.96 17.94 13.00
CA ARG A 200 -9.64 18.63 11.75
C ARG A 200 -9.07 17.67 10.69
N ASP A 201 -8.14 16.82 11.10
CA ASP A 201 -7.37 16.00 10.17
C ASP A 201 -8.12 14.69 9.80
N ILE A 202 -9.00 14.19 10.68
CA ILE A 202 -9.99 13.16 10.31
C ILE A 202 -11.01 13.71 9.33
N LEU A 203 -11.55 14.93 9.55
CA LEU A 203 -12.48 15.53 8.59
C LEU A 203 -11.80 15.78 7.24
N ALA A 204 -10.57 16.31 7.24
CA ALA A 204 -9.79 16.52 6.03
C ALA A 204 -9.46 15.19 5.31
N GLY A 205 -9.09 14.16 6.07
CA GLY A 205 -8.78 12.83 5.54
C GLY A 205 -10.01 12.05 5.07
N LEU A 206 -11.15 12.19 5.73
CA LEU A 206 -12.44 11.64 5.28
C LEU A 206 -12.89 12.29 3.98
N PHE A 207 -12.79 13.62 3.87
CA PHE A 207 -13.13 14.33 2.63
C PHE A 207 -12.15 14.04 1.51
N SER A 208 -10.85 13.96 1.80
CA SER A 208 -9.85 13.56 0.81
C SER A 208 -10.04 12.11 0.38
N ALA A 209 -10.37 11.19 1.29
CA ALA A 209 -10.67 9.81 0.92
C ALA A 209 -11.96 9.71 0.07
N TYR A 210 -12.98 10.51 0.37
CA TYR A 210 -14.24 10.49 -0.37
C TYR A 210 -14.16 11.17 -1.74
N CYS A 211 -13.49 12.32 -1.85
CA CYS A 211 -13.38 13.09 -3.10
C CYS A 211 -12.19 12.69 -3.99
N CYS A 212 -11.18 12.00 -3.43
CA CYS A 212 -9.90 11.75 -4.07
C CYS A 212 -9.40 10.29 -3.92
N CYS A 213 -10.23 9.35 -3.47
CA CYS A 213 -9.92 7.92 -3.61
C CYS A 213 -11.09 7.19 -4.26
N PHE A 214 -11.07 7.12 -5.59
CA PHE A 214 -11.66 6.03 -6.37
C PHE A 214 -10.94 5.89 -7.71
#